data_AF-A0A938YIM9-F1
#
_entry.id   AF-A0A938YIM9-F1
#
_cell.length_a   1.000
_cell.length_b   1.000
_cell.length_c   1.000
_cell.angle_alpha   90.00
_cell.angle_beta   90.00
_cell.angle_gamma   90.00
#
_symmetry.space_group_name_H-M   'P 1'
#
loop_
_entity.id
_entity.type
_entity.pdbx_description
1 polymer ?
#
loop_
_entity_poly.entity_id
_entity_poly.type
_entity_poly.pdbx_seq_one_letter_code
_entity_poly.pdbx_strand_id
1 'polypeptide(L)'
;MTVPVHQVLLRTPDLVLLLSDVLVFSGTIMFSVRLVVRAVSNPVAAGPDGPVPRVRKVSGRRRSPSFLDRSDIRIGVKLADGRSAMSAGWGRGEHGTAQSAGPAITLDCLPGGGLPGAVSTTVLLSPVPPAGPVVVVVAIPSRQIREVTTLDGAALQEARERVQPFWPDAEQPV
;
A
#
# COMPACT_ATOMS: atom_id res chain seq x y z
N MET A 1 10.67 13.73 -5.74
CA MET A 1 11.27 13.10 -6.93
C MET A 1 10.58 11.77 -7.20
N THR A 2 10.44 11.34 -8.45
CA THR A 2 9.84 10.05 -8.82
C THR A 2 10.93 9.01 -9.08
N VAL A 3 10.75 7.79 -8.59
CA VAL A 3 11.52 6.62 -9.03
C VAL A 3 10.57 5.75 -9.83
N PRO A 4 10.79 5.56 -11.15
CA PRO A 4 9.85 4.83 -11.98
C PRO A 4 9.85 3.36 -11.59
N VAL A 5 8.81 2.95 -10.88
CA VAL A 5 8.55 1.55 -10.55
C VAL A 5 7.13 1.24 -11.00
N HIS A 6 7.00 0.22 -11.84
CA HIS A 6 5.72 -0.32 -12.27
C HIS A 6 5.85 -1.84 -12.41
N GLN A 7 5.61 -2.54 -11.32
CA GLN A 7 5.83 -3.98 -11.24
C GLN A 7 4.53 -4.71 -10.99
N VAL A 8 4.26 -5.71 -11.84
CA VAL A 8 3.23 -6.72 -11.57
C VAL A 8 3.84 -7.73 -10.62
N LEU A 9 3.31 -7.81 -9.40
CA LEU A 9 3.76 -8.76 -8.38
C LEU A 9 3.13 -10.13 -8.57
N LEU A 10 1.82 -10.13 -8.87
CA LEU A 10 1.07 -11.35 -9.13
C LEU A 10 0.08 -11.10 -10.27
N ARG A 11 -0.03 -12.09 -11.16
CA ARG A 11 -1.06 -12.13 -12.19
C ARG A 11 -1.71 -13.51 -12.21
N THR A 12 -2.99 -13.53 -11.92
CA THR A 12 -3.86 -14.71 -12.03
C THR A 12 -4.99 -14.40 -13.02
N PRO A 13 -5.79 -15.40 -13.44
CA PRO A 13 -6.96 -15.15 -14.28
C PRO A 13 -7.99 -14.17 -13.68
N ASP A 14 -8.03 -14.06 -12.36
CA ASP A 14 -9.05 -13.32 -11.61
C ASP A 14 -8.53 -12.06 -10.91
N LEU A 15 -7.21 -11.93 -10.76
CA LEU A 15 -6.60 -10.92 -9.91
C LEU A 15 -5.21 -10.53 -10.40
N VAL A 16 -4.93 -9.23 -10.38
CA VAL A 16 -3.61 -8.64 -10.62
C VAL A 16 -3.21 -7.78 -9.43
N LEU A 17 -2.02 -8.02 -8.89
CA LEU A 17 -1.41 -7.20 -7.85
C LEU A 17 -0.25 -6.39 -8.45
N LEU A 18 -0.25 -5.09 -8.19
CA LEU A 18 0.69 -4.12 -8.75
C LEU A 18 1.34 -3.30 -7.65
N LEU A 19 2.63 -3.01 -7.80
CA LEU A 19 3.34 -1.96 -7.07
C LEU A 19 3.76 -0.88 -8.05
N SER A 20 3.40 0.37 -7.77
CA SER A 20 3.67 1.51 -8.65
C SER A 20 3.92 2.82 -7.91
N ASP A 21 4.24 3.86 -8.68
CA ASP A 21 4.21 5.28 -8.24
C ASP A 21 5.09 5.58 -7.01
N VAL A 22 6.35 5.14 -7.05
CA VAL A 22 7.29 5.42 -5.96
C VAL A 22 7.70 6.90 -6.02
N LEU A 23 7.30 7.64 -5.00
CA LEU A 23 7.60 9.04 -4.77
C LEU A 23 8.51 9.18 -3.55
N VAL A 24 9.58 9.95 -3.72
CA VAL A 24 10.55 10.26 -2.67
C VAL A 24 10.39 11.72 -2.26
N PHE A 25 10.26 11.93 -0.96
CA PHE A 25 10.25 13.20 -0.26
C PHE A 25 11.50 13.29 0.64
N SER A 26 11.82 14.47 1.17
CA SER A 26 13.04 14.68 1.99
C SER A 26 13.12 13.77 3.21
N GLY A 27 11.97 13.44 3.81
CA GLY A 27 11.87 12.62 5.03
C GLY A 27 11.11 11.30 4.88
N THR A 28 10.41 11.06 3.78
CA THR A 28 9.55 9.87 3.62
C THR A 28 9.54 9.39 2.18
N ILE A 29 9.21 8.12 1.97
CA ILE A 29 8.81 7.64 0.65
C ILE A 29 7.32 7.31 0.64
N MET A 30 6.75 7.30 -0.55
CA MET A 30 5.37 6.92 -0.80
C MET A 30 5.31 6.01 -2.01
N PHE A 31 4.51 4.96 -1.97
CA PHE A 31 4.29 4.10 -3.14
C PHE A 31 2.87 3.55 -3.13
N SER A 32 2.38 3.14 -4.29
CA SER A 32 1.04 2.60 -4.45
C SER A 32 1.07 1.09 -4.55
N VAL A 33 0.17 0.44 -3.83
CA VAL A 33 -0.17 -0.97 -4.07
C VAL A 33 -1.58 -1.03 -4.61
N ARG A 34 -1.75 -1.65 -5.77
CA ARG A 34 -3.06 -1.76 -6.44
C ARG A 34 -3.42 -3.21 -6.66
N LEU A 35 -4.67 -3.51 -6.38
CA LEU A 35 -5.28 -4.79 -6.59
C LEU A 35 -6.43 -4.64 -7.58
N VAL A 36 -6.31 -5.31 -8.72
CA VAL A 36 -7.34 -5.32 -9.77
C VAL A 36 -7.93 -6.72 -9.83
N VAL A 37 -9.23 -6.82 -9.62
CA VAL A 37 -10.02 -8.04 -9.68
C VAL A 37 -10.85 -8.03 -10.96
N ARG A 38 -10.82 -9.13 -11.70
CA ARG A 38 -11.61 -9.28 -12.92
C ARG A 38 -13.11 -9.26 -12.60
N ALA A 39 -13.88 -8.54 -13.42
CA ALA A 39 -15.33 -8.35 -13.20
C ALA A 39 -16.14 -9.66 -13.16
N VAL A 40 -15.76 -10.66 -13.96
CA VAL A 40 -16.42 -12.00 -13.98
C VAL A 40 -16.30 -12.70 -12.62
N SER A 41 -15.20 -12.45 -11.92
CA SER A 41 -14.91 -13.01 -10.60
C SER A 41 -15.49 -12.16 -9.48
N ASN A 42 -16.03 -10.97 -9.79
CA ASN A 42 -16.64 -10.05 -8.84
C ASN A 42 -18.12 -9.78 -9.21
N PRO A 43 -19.09 -10.53 -8.64
CA PRO A 43 -20.51 -10.36 -8.97
C PRO A 43 -21.09 -8.98 -8.64
N VAL A 44 -20.38 -8.16 -7.85
CA VAL A 44 -20.74 -6.74 -7.58
C VAL A 44 -20.31 -5.80 -8.71
N ALA A 45 -19.33 -6.18 -9.53
CA ALA A 45 -18.91 -5.41 -10.71
C ALA A 45 -19.75 -5.73 -11.96
N ALA A 46 -20.56 -6.79 -11.92
CA ALA A 46 -21.36 -7.29 -13.03
C ALA A 46 -22.71 -6.55 -13.18
N GLY A 47 -22.69 -5.22 -13.30
CA GLY A 47 -23.85 -4.42 -13.72
C GLY A 47 -25.14 -4.58 -12.89
N PRO A 48 -26.25 -3.93 -13.30
CA PRO A 48 -27.52 -3.95 -12.59
C PRO A 48 -28.31 -5.28 -12.68
N ASP A 49 -27.98 -6.16 -13.63
CA ASP A 49 -28.71 -7.41 -13.90
C ASP A 49 -28.08 -8.66 -13.25
N GLY A 50 -26.96 -8.51 -12.53
CA GLY A 50 -26.35 -9.59 -11.76
C GLY A 50 -27.11 -9.88 -10.46
N PRO A 51 -27.11 -11.13 -9.94
CA PRO A 51 -27.76 -11.45 -8.67
C PRO A 51 -27.12 -10.62 -7.56
N VAL A 52 -27.84 -9.62 -7.06
CA VAL A 52 -27.36 -8.69 -6.04
C VAL A 52 -27.08 -9.49 -4.76
N PRO A 53 -25.81 -9.63 -4.33
CA PRO A 53 -25.51 -10.34 -3.10
C PRO A 53 -26.16 -9.58 -1.93
N ARG A 54 -26.98 -10.28 -1.15
CA ARG A 54 -27.78 -9.70 -0.06
C ARG A 54 -26.89 -8.87 0.87
N VAL A 55 -27.08 -7.56 0.84
CA VAL A 55 -26.43 -6.61 1.76
C VAL A 55 -26.85 -7.00 3.18
N ARG A 56 -25.96 -7.65 3.92
CA ARG A 56 -26.21 -8.00 5.33
C ARG A 56 -26.10 -6.71 6.14
N LYS A 57 -27.21 -6.20 6.66
CA LYS A 57 -27.23 -5.09 7.63
C LYS A 57 -26.56 -5.59 8.92
N VAL A 58 -25.27 -5.32 9.06
CA VAL A 58 -24.60 -5.34 10.37
C VAL A 58 -24.34 -3.88 10.72
N SER A 59 -24.98 -3.42 11.81
CA SER A 59 -24.78 -2.11 12.45
C SER A 59 -24.85 -0.86 11.53
N GLY A 60 -25.89 -0.73 10.72
CA GLY A 60 -26.24 0.57 10.07
C GLY A 60 -25.34 1.05 8.94
N ARG A 61 -24.33 0.29 8.51
CA ARG A 61 -23.48 0.63 7.35
C ARG A 61 -23.75 -0.33 6.19
N ARG A 62 -24.06 0.20 5.01
CA ARG A 62 -24.11 -0.58 3.76
C ARG A 62 -22.69 -1.05 3.45
N ARG A 63 -22.32 -2.27 3.86
CA ARG A 63 -21.14 -2.96 3.32
C ARG A 63 -21.59 -3.63 2.03
N SER A 64 -21.13 -3.10 0.90
CA SER A 64 -21.11 -3.89 -0.33
C SER A 64 -20.21 -5.11 -0.06
N PRO A 65 -20.65 -6.34 -0.36
CA PRO A 65 -19.80 -7.52 -0.23
C PRO A 65 -18.73 -7.43 -1.31
N SER A 66 -17.65 -6.71 -1.03
CA SER A 66 -16.48 -6.71 -1.89
C SER A 66 -15.91 -8.11 -1.94
N PHE A 67 -15.52 -8.56 -3.15
CA PHE A 67 -14.84 -9.84 -3.38
C PHE A 67 -13.62 -10.08 -2.45
N LEU A 68 -13.08 -9.01 -1.88
CA LEU A 68 -12.04 -9.00 -0.86
C LEU A 68 -12.40 -8.07 0.28
N ASP A 69 -12.21 -8.53 1.51
CA ASP A 69 -12.22 -7.66 2.68
C ASP A 69 -10.90 -6.89 2.72
N ARG A 70 -10.98 -5.56 2.69
CA ARG A 70 -9.79 -4.70 2.74
C ARG A 70 -8.97 -4.93 4.02
N SER A 71 -9.62 -5.31 5.12
CA SER A 71 -8.91 -5.63 6.38
C SER A 71 -8.05 -6.90 6.31
N ASP A 72 -8.27 -7.75 5.31
CA ASP A 72 -7.46 -8.95 5.07
C ASP A 72 -6.14 -8.64 4.35
N ILE A 73 -6.03 -7.49 3.68
CA ILE A 73 -4.83 -7.16 2.92
C ILE A 73 -3.77 -6.56 3.84
N ARG A 74 -2.59 -7.18 3.89
CA ARG A 74 -1.45 -6.80 4.72
C ARG A 74 -0.28 -6.36 3.85
N ILE A 75 0.38 -5.28 4.26
CA ILE A 75 1.62 -4.81 3.65
C ILE A 75 2.70 -4.79 4.71
N GLY A 76 3.82 -5.44 4.42
CA GLY A 76 5.01 -5.41 5.26
C GLY A 76 6.19 -4.82 4.52
N VAL A 77 7.11 -4.22 5.25
CA VAL A 77 8.41 -3.78 4.76
C VAL A 77 9.53 -4.26 5.67
N LYS A 78 10.68 -4.61 5.08
CA LYS A 78 11.92 -4.90 5.80
C LYS A 78 13.06 -4.13 5.14
N LEU A 79 13.79 -3.38 5.96
CA LEU A 79 14.88 -2.50 5.53
C LEU A 79 16.23 -3.22 5.67
N ALA A 80 17.24 -2.71 4.97
CA ALA A 80 18.60 -3.25 4.99
C ALA A 80 19.26 -3.17 6.39
N ASP A 81 18.87 -2.20 7.21
CA ASP A 81 19.33 -2.03 8.60
C ASP A 81 18.62 -2.97 9.60
N GLY A 82 17.77 -3.87 9.10
CA GLY A 82 17.05 -4.85 9.91
C GLY A 82 15.70 -4.38 10.45
N ARG A 83 15.35 -3.09 10.32
CA ARG A 83 14.03 -2.59 10.75
C ARG A 83 12.91 -3.18 9.88
N SER A 84 11.76 -3.45 10.49
CA SER A 84 10.58 -3.97 9.77
C SER A 84 9.27 -3.42 10.32
N ALA A 85 8.32 -3.17 9.42
CA ALA A 85 6.99 -2.66 9.73
C ALA A 85 5.93 -3.44 8.97
N MET A 86 4.73 -3.57 9.53
CA MET A 86 3.59 -4.22 8.89
C MET A 86 2.30 -3.49 9.20
N SER A 87 1.41 -3.38 8.21
CA SER A 87 0.10 -2.76 8.37
C SER A 87 -0.92 -3.66 9.08
N ALA A 88 -1.84 -3.05 9.80
CA ALA A 88 -2.92 -3.74 10.51
C ALA A 88 -4.08 -4.20 9.58
N GLY A 89 -4.10 -3.77 8.32
CA GLY A 89 -5.17 -4.00 7.34
C GLY A 89 -5.43 -2.74 6.49
N TRP A 90 -6.20 -2.82 5.39
CA TRP A 90 -6.57 -1.65 4.56
C TRP A 90 -7.92 -1.01 5.00
N GLY A 91 -8.23 -1.04 6.29
CA GLY A 91 -9.51 -0.63 6.88
C GLY A 91 -9.67 0.88 7.13
N ARG A 92 -10.91 1.37 7.09
CA ARG A 92 -11.24 2.80 7.34
C ARG A 92 -11.08 3.11 8.84
N GLY A 93 -10.11 3.94 9.18
CA GLY A 93 -9.87 4.42 10.55
C GLY A 93 -8.76 3.69 11.31
N GLU A 94 -8.16 2.68 10.71
CA GLU A 94 -6.97 2.02 11.24
C GLU A 94 -5.75 2.74 10.69
N HIS A 95 -5.29 3.78 11.38
CA HIS A 95 -3.90 4.18 11.29
C HIS A 95 -3.11 3.02 11.88
N GLY A 96 -2.77 2.05 11.04
CA GLY A 96 -2.01 0.88 11.44
C GLY A 96 -0.61 1.33 11.78
N THR A 97 -0.37 1.75 13.02
CA THR A 97 0.99 1.91 13.53
C THR A 97 1.63 0.54 13.46
N ALA A 98 2.60 0.40 12.56
CA ALA A 98 3.37 -0.81 12.47
C ALA A 98 4.04 -1.08 13.82
N GLN A 99 3.94 -2.32 14.32
CA GLN A 99 4.81 -2.76 15.40
C GLN A 99 6.23 -2.81 14.85
N SER A 100 7.01 -1.76 15.13
CA SER A 100 8.43 -1.68 14.79
C SER A 100 9.24 -2.36 15.89
N ALA A 101 9.99 -3.40 15.55
CA ALA A 101 11.08 -3.89 16.40
C ALA A 101 12.31 -2.98 16.19
N GLY A 102 12.32 -1.81 16.84
CA GLY A 102 13.41 -0.82 16.74
C GLY A 102 12.95 0.59 16.37
N PRO A 103 13.84 1.60 16.31
CA PRO A 103 13.45 3.01 16.25
C PRO A 103 12.62 3.38 15.01
N ALA A 104 11.41 3.87 15.31
CA ALA A 104 10.50 4.75 14.57
C ALA A 104 10.43 4.63 13.04
N ILE A 105 10.16 3.42 12.51
CA ILE A 105 9.61 3.31 11.15
C ILE A 105 8.08 3.30 11.21
N THR A 106 7.46 4.20 10.47
CA THR A 106 6.00 4.28 10.34
C THR A 106 5.61 3.82 8.94
N LEU A 107 4.61 2.94 8.87
CA LEU A 107 4.05 2.43 7.63
C LEU A 107 2.53 2.70 7.61
N ASP A 108 2.14 3.80 6.98
CA ASP A 108 0.72 4.17 6.92
C ASP A 108 0.11 3.76 5.58
N CYS A 109 -1.04 3.11 5.62
CA CYS A 109 -1.83 2.78 4.43
C CYS A 109 -3.01 3.75 4.33
N LEU A 110 -2.91 4.72 3.43
CA LEU A 110 -3.98 5.67 3.19
C LEU A 110 -5.10 5.01 2.37
N PRO A 111 -6.39 5.25 2.71
CA PRO A 111 -7.50 4.72 1.93
C PRO A 111 -7.42 5.24 0.49
N GLY A 112 -7.21 4.34 -0.48
CA GLY A 112 -7.35 4.67 -1.88
C GLY A 112 -8.81 4.60 -2.34
N GLY A 113 -9.10 5.32 -3.41
CA GLY A 113 -10.33 5.15 -4.17
C GLY A 113 -10.44 3.71 -4.69
N GLY A 114 -11.69 3.23 -4.81
CA GLY A 114 -11.96 1.94 -5.41
C GLY A 114 -13.08 2.07 -6.43
N LEU A 115 -12.87 1.51 -7.61
CA LEU A 115 -13.93 1.23 -8.57
C LEU A 115 -14.40 -0.23 -8.36
N PRO A 116 -15.61 -0.61 -8.81
CA PRO A 116 -15.99 -2.01 -8.83
C PRO A 116 -14.91 -2.85 -9.54
N GLY A 117 -14.26 -3.76 -8.81
CA GLY A 117 -13.16 -4.58 -9.35
C GLY A 117 -11.75 -3.98 -9.21
N ALA A 118 -11.56 -2.83 -8.55
CA ALA A 118 -10.22 -2.31 -8.26
C ALA A 118 -10.14 -1.65 -6.89
N VAL A 119 -9.10 -1.98 -6.12
CA VAL A 119 -8.78 -1.34 -4.85
C VAL A 119 -7.33 -0.88 -4.89
N SER A 120 -7.06 0.32 -4.42
CA SER A 120 -5.71 0.84 -4.26
C SER A 120 -5.49 1.29 -2.83
N THR A 121 -4.23 1.25 -2.38
CA THR A 121 -3.79 1.97 -1.18
C THR A 121 -2.46 2.64 -1.47
N THR A 122 -2.29 3.80 -0.85
CA THR A 122 -1.03 4.51 -0.86
C THR A 122 -0.31 4.23 0.45
N VAL A 123 0.92 3.75 0.35
CA VAL A 123 1.77 3.39 1.48
C VAL A 123 2.76 4.51 1.71
N LEU A 124 2.74 5.09 2.90
CA LEU A 124 3.75 6.03 3.37
C LEU A 124 4.74 5.28 4.24
N LEU A 125 6.03 5.39 3.93
CA LEU A 125 7.11 4.82 4.76
C LEU A 125 8.08 5.92 5.18
N SER A 126 8.13 6.15 6.49
CA SER A 126 8.97 7.17 7.12
C SER A 126 9.84 6.55 8.21
N PRO A 127 11.12 6.93 8.35
CA PRO A 127 11.86 7.82 7.44
C PRO A 127 12.19 7.15 6.10
N VAL A 128 12.83 7.88 5.17
CA VAL A 128 13.41 7.29 3.95
C VAL A 128 14.32 6.11 4.32
N PRO A 129 14.13 4.92 3.72
CA PRO A 129 14.94 3.73 4.02
C PRO A 129 16.44 3.94 3.77
N PRO A 130 17.34 3.32 4.55
CA PRO A 130 18.77 3.38 4.28
C PRO A 130 19.13 2.81 2.90
N ALA A 131 20.32 3.13 2.41
CA ALA A 131 20.85 2.50 1.21
C ALA A 131 20.92 0.98 1.39
N GLY A 132 20.38 0.24 0.43
CA GLY A 132 20.26 -1.23 0.48
C GLY A 132 18.86 -1.72 0.11
N PRO A 133 18.64 -3.04 0.05
CA PRO A 133 17.36 -3.60 -0.38
C PRO A 133 16.23 -3.23 0.59
N VAL A 134 15.13 -2.72 0.05
CA VAL A 134 13.88 -2.51 0.77
C VAL A 134 12.90 -3.58 0.34
N VAL A 135 12.73 -4.60 1.16
CA VAL A 135 11.85 -5.73 0.87
C VAL A 135 10.42 -5.34 1.19
N VAL A 136 9.54 -5.37 0.20
CA VAL A 136 8.11 -5.13 0.34
C VAL A 136 7.37 -6.46 0.22
N VAL A 137 6.50 -6.75 1.20
CA VAL A 137 5.68 -7.95 1.25
C VAL A 137 4.22 -7.54 1.16
N VAL A 138 3.46 -8.16 0.27
CA VAL A 138 2.00 -8.01 0.21
C VAL A 138 1.37 -9.37 0.43
N ALA A 139 0.47 -9.47 1.40
CA ALA A 139 -0.21 -10.71 1.73
C ALA A 139 -1.74 -10.52 1.76
N ILE A 140 -2.44 -11.54 1.26
CA ILE A 140 -3.90 -11.69 1.34
C ILE A 140 -4.17 -13.09 1.89
N PRO A 141 -4.18 -13.27 3.23
CA PRO A 141 -4.27 -14.57 3.88
C PRO A 141 -5.49 -15.39 3.45
N SER A 142 -6.67 -14.77 3.30
CA SER A 142 -7.88 -15.49 2.87
C SER A 142 -7.76 -16.12 1.48
N ARG A 143 -6.79 -15.69 0.68
CA ARG A 143 -6.50 -16.18 -0.68
C ARG A 143 -5.18 -16.94 -0.78
N GLN A 144 -4.48 -17.13 0.34
CA GLN A 144 -3.15 -17.75 0.37
C GLN A 144 -2.13 -17.05 -0.55
N ILE A 145 -2.32 -15.75 -0.79
CA ILE A 145 -1.40 -14.94 -1.60
C ILE A 145 -0.37 -14.30 -0.69
N ARG A 146 0.91 -14.45 -1.04
CA ARG A 146 2.03 -13.76 -0.40
C ARG A 146 3.09 -13.45 -1.45
N GLU A 147 3.17 -12.19 -1.82
CA GLU A 147 4.16 -11.70 -2.78
C GLU A 147 5.25 -10.89 -2.10
N VAL A 148 6.46 -11.00 -2.64
CA VAL A 148 7.64 -10.31 -2.15
C VAL A 148 8.33 -9.62 -3.31
N THR A 149 8.63 -8.35 -3.16
CA THR A 149 9.49 -7.61 -4.09
C THR A 149 10.52 -6.78 -3.33
N THR A 150 11.49 -6.24 -4.05
CA THR A 150 12.55 -5.40 -3.50
C THR A 150 12.62 -4.10 -4.26
N LEU A 151 12.59 -2.97 -3.53
CA LEU A 151 12.93 -1.66 -4.05
C LEU A 151 14.42 -1.40 -3.79
N ASP A 152 15.06 -0.66 -4.71
CA ASP A 152 16.45 -0.25 -4.57
C ASP A 152 16.56 0.96 -3.62
N GLY A 153 16.98 0.72 -2.38
CA GLY A 153 17.17 1.80 -1.41
C GLY A 153 18.31 2.75 -1.75
N ALA A 154 19.30 2.35 -2.57
CA ALA A 154 20.32 3.28 -3.04
C ALA A 154 19.70 4.31 -3.99
N ALA A 155 18.88 3.86 -4.95
CA ALA A 155 18.13 4.75 -5.84
C ALA A 155 17.16 5.67 -5.07
N LEU A 156 16.56 5.18 -3.97
CA LEU A 156 15.71 6.01 -3.10
C LEU A 156 16.50 7.10 -2.37
N GLN A 157 17.69 6.78 -1.85
CA GLN A 157 18.56 7.76 -1.20
C GLN A 157 19.10 8.80 -2.19
N GLU A 158 19.55 8.36 -3.37
CA GLU A 158 20.00 9.25 -4.43
C GLU A 158 18.86 10.19 -4.89
N ALA A 159 17.64 9.67 -4.98
CA ALA A 159 16.47 10.50 -5.27
C ALA A 159 16.17 11.49 -4.14
N ARG A 160 16.33 11.09 -2.87
CA ARG A 160 16.14 11.96 -1.70
C ARG A 160 17.12 13.14 -1.69
N GLU A 161 18.39 12.90 -2.02
CA GLU A 161 19.43 13.95 -2.09
C GLU A 161 19.09 15.04 -3.12
N ARG A 162 18.31 14.69 -4.15
CA ARG A 162 17.84 15.61 -5.20
C ARG A 162 16.50 16.27 -4.89
N VAL A 163 15.83 15.89 -3.80
CA VAL A 163 14.57 16.51 -3.39
C VAL A 163 14.88 17.83 -2.70
N GLN A 164 14.38 18.92 -3.27
CA GLN A 164 14.31 20.18 -2.52
C GLN A 164 13.29 20.03 -1.38
N PRO A 165 13.65 20.44 -0.15
CA PRO A 165 12.69 20.54 0.95
C PRO A 165 11.52 21.42 0.50
N PHE A 166 10.29 21.01 0.82
CA PHE A 166 9.12 21.82 0.50
C PHE A 166 9.22 23.15 1.23
N TRP A 167 9.52 23.12 2.54
CA TRP A 167 9.72 24.30 3.36
C TRP A 167 11.22 24.49 3.60
N PRO A 168 11.81 25.66 3.28
CA PRO A 168 13.12 26.00 3.82
C PRO A 168 12.99 26.06 5.34
N ASP A 169 14.02 25.56 6.06
CA ASP A 169 14.05 25.65 7.51
C ASP A 169 13.71 27.09 7.91
N ALA A 170 12.71 27.25 8.79
CA ALA A 170 12.28 28.55 9.26
C ALA A 170 13.51 29.37 9.66
N GLU A 171 13.62 30.59 9.12
CA GLU A 171 14.69 31.55 9.38
C GLU A 171 15.23 31.38 10.80
N GLN A 172 16.53 31.06 10.91
CA GLN A 172 17.22 31.27 12.17
C GLN A 172 17.05 32.75 12.52
N PRO A 173 16.46 33.10 13.69
CA PRO A 173 16.41 34.49 14.10
C PRO A 173 17.83 35.00 14.22
N VAL A 174 18.11 36.09 13.51
CA VAL A 174 19.36 36.87 13.59
C VAL A 174 19.54 37.45 14.98
#